data_AF-A0A938SGH4-F1
#
_entry.id   AF-A0A938SGH4-F1
#
_cell.length_a   1.000
_cell.length_b   1.000
_cell.length_c   1.000
_cell.angle_alpha   90.00
_cell.angle_beta   90.00
_cell.angle_gamma   90.00
#
_symmetry.space_group_name_H-M   'P 1'
#
loop_
_entity.id
_entity.type
_entity.pdbx_description
1 polymer ?
#
loop_
_entity_poly.entity_id
_entity_poly.type
_entity_poly.pdbx_seq_one_letter_code
_entity_poly.pdbx_strand_id
1 'polypeptide(L)'
;MTRTAGSEDRSQELARRINREARSSPQSPYAHKYVGIAQGKVIAVADKLSELLRLLDEAGVPRDQSLCIEAGANYEGPHHIWGDQ
;
A
#
# COMPACT_ATOMS: atom_id res chain seq x y z
N MET A 1 1.37 -22.16 10.27
CA MET A 1 0.77 -21.33 9.21
C MET A 1 1.77 -21.25 8.07
N THR A 2 1.48 -21.88 6.94
CA THR A 2 2.41 -21.98 5.81
C THR A 2 2.27 -20.73 4.95
N ARG A 3 3.30 -19.90 4.96
CA ARG A 3 3.42 -18.68 4.13
C ARG A 3 3.51 -19.11 2.66
N THR A 4 2.42 -19.00 1.90
CA THR A 4 2.41 -19.33 0.47
C THR A 4 3.08 -18.20 -0.30
N ALA A 5 4.35 -18.37 -0.65
CA ALA A 5 5.18 -17.41 -1.38
C ALA A 5 4.45 -16.70 -2.55
N GLY A 6 3.62 -17.44 -3.32
CA GLY A 6 2.88 -16.86 -4.45
C GLY A 6 1.77 -15.86 -4.09
N SER A 7 1.35 -15.74 -2.82
CA SER A 7 0.40 -14.70 -2.37
C SER A 7 1.10 -13.37 -2.08
N GLU A 8 2.31 -13.44 -1.53
CA GLU A 8 3.12 -12.28 -1.21
C GLU A 8 3.66 -11.63 -2.46
N ASP A 9 4.17 -12.42 -3.41
CA ASP A 9 4.63 -11.92 -4.72
C ASP A 9 3.52 -11.15 -5.45
N ARG A 10 2.29 -11.67 -5.46
CA ARG A 10 1.13 -11.00 -6.08
C ARG A 10 0.77 -9.69 -5.37
N SER A 11 0.84 -9.67 -4.04
CA SER A 11 0.54 -8.46 -3.26
C SER A 11 1.60 -7.38 -3.49
N GLN A 12 2.87 -7.78 -3.61
CA GLN A 12 3.97 -6.87 -3.94
C GLN A 12 3.88 -6.33 -5.38
N GLU A 13 3.58 -7.19 -6.36
CA GLU A 13 3.40 -6.77 -7.75
C GLU A 13 2.27 -5.74 -7.88
N LEU A 14 1.13 -6.02 -7.23
CA LEU A 14 -0.01 -5.11 -7.21
C LEU A 14 0.36 -3.79 -6.51
N ALA A 15 1.07 -3.83 -5.38
CA ALA A 15 1.54 -2.64 -4.69
C ALA A 15 2.42 -1.76 -5.59
N ARG A 16 3.38 -2.36 -6.31
CA ARG A 16 4.25 -1.64 -7.25
C ARG A 16 3.45 -1.02 -8.40
N ARG A 17 2.45 -1.73 -8.93
CA ARG A 17 1.59 -1.21 -10.01
C ARG A 17 0.76 -0.03 -9.54
N ILE A 18 0.10 -0.14 -8.39
CA ILE A 18 -0.71 0.93 -7.78
C ILE A 18 0.16 2.15 -7.50
N ASN A 19 1.37 1.96 -6.95
CA ASN A 19 2.27 3.07 -6.69
C ASN A 19 2.67 3.80 -7.98
N ARG A 20 3.01 3.06 -9.06
CA ARG A 20 3.32 3.67 -10.36
C ARG A 20 2.14 4.41 -10.95
N GLU A 21 0.93 3.85 -10.86
CA GLU A 21 -0.29 4.49 -11.34
C GLU A 21 -0.56 5.82 -10.60
N ALA A 22 -0.54 5.79 -9.27
CA ALA A 22 -0.73 6.97 -8.43
C ALA A 22 0.32 8.06 -8.68
N ARG A 23 1.56 7.68 -8.99
CA ARG A 23 2.64 8.62 -9.36
C ARG A 23 2.43 9.27 -10.73
N SER A 24 2.00 8.47 -11.71
CA SER A 24 1.87 8.94 -13.10
C SER A 24 0.54 9.61 -13.39
N SER A 25 -0.48 9.39 -12.55
CA SER A 25 -1.82 9.94 -12.73
C SER A 25 -2.38 10.50 -11.42
N PRO A 26 -2.40 11.83 -11.27
CA PRO A 26 -3.04 12.50 -10.13
C PRO A 26 -4.55 12.23 -10.03
N GLN A 27 -5.20 11.76 -11.10
CA GLN A 27 -6.61 11.36 -11.12
C GLN A 27 -6.83 9.90 -10.69
N SER A 28 -5.76 9.14 -10.44
CA SER A 28 -5.88 7.77 -9.95
C SER A 28 -6.66 7.75 -8.65
N PRO A 29 -7.57 6.78 -8.44
CA PRO A 29 -8.28 6.62 -7.17
C PRO A 29 -7.35 6.32 -6.00
N TYR A 30 -6.09 5.97 -6.27
CA TYR A 30 -5.07 5.68 -5.28
C TYR A 30 -4.14 6.87 -5.01
N ALA A 31 -4.18 7.93 -5.81
CA ALA A 31 -3.29 9.07 -5.64
C ALA A 31 -3.45 9.70 -4.26
N HIS A 32 -2.33 9.80 -3.52
CA HIS A 32 -2.27 10.35 -2.15
C HIS A 32 -3.11 9.59 -1.11
N LYS A 33 -3.43 8.31 -1.38
CA LYS A 33 -4.16 7.45 -0.46
C LYS A 33 -3.26 6.36 0.13
N TYR A 34 -3.67 5.84 1.27
CA TYR A 34 -3.17 4.58 1.81
C TYR A 34 -3.96 3.41 1.22
N VAL A 35 -3.27 2.36 0.80
CA VAL A 35 -3.87 1.18 0.18
C VAL A 35 -3.44 -0.07 0.93
N GLY A 36 -4.43 -0.86 1.37
CA GLY A 36 -4.24 -2.14 2.02
C GLY A 36 -4.48 -3.28 1.03
N ILE A 37 -3.49 -4.17 0.92
CA ILE A 37 -3.47 -5.26 -0.06
C ILE A 37 -3.31 -6.59 0.68
N ALA A 38 -4.13 -7.57 0.35
CA ALA A 38 -3.97 -8.93 0.83
C ALA A 38 -4.34 -9.92 -0.28
N GLN A 39 -3.62 -11.04 -0.35
CA GLN A 39 -3.85 -12.10 -1.34
C GLN A 39 -3.90 -11.59 -2.79
N GLY A 40 -3.11 -10.55 -3.11
CA GLY A 40 -3.07 -9.93 -4.44
C GLY A 40 -4.31 -9.10 -4.80
N LYS A 41 -5.06 -8.61 -3.80
CA LYS A 41 -6.25 -7.76 -4.00
C LYS A 41 -6.18 -6.53 -3.11
N VAL A 42 -6.73 -5.41 -3.60
CA VAL A 42 -7.02 -4.25 -2.75
C VAL A 42 -8.17 -4.59 -1.82
N ILE A 43 -7.95 -4.46 -0.52
CA ILE A 43 -8.95 -4.69 0.52
C ILE A 43 -9.57 -3.36 0.95
N ALA A 44 -8.75 -2.32 1.08
CA ALA A 44 -9.18 -1.02 1.55
C ALA A 44 -8.31 0.11 0.95
N VAL A 45 -8.92 1.29 0.81
CA VAL A 45 -8.28 2.55 0.42
C VAL A 45 -8.75 3.61 1.39
N ALA A 46 -7.84 4.41 1.94
CA ALA A 46 -8.17 5.45 2.92
C ALA A 46 -7.25 6.68 2.80
N ASP A 47 -7.73 7.82 3.28
CA ASP A 47 -6.94 9.06 3.34
C ASP A 47 -5.91 9.05 4.47
N LYS A 48 -6.15 8.27 5.52
CA LYS A 48 -5.28 8.20 6.71
C LYS A 48 -4.89 6.76 7.00
N LEU A 49 -3.65 6.57 7.43
CA LEU A 49 -3.15 5.25 7.83
C LEU A 49 -3.97 4.63 8.96
N SER A 50 -4.41 5.42 9.94
CA SER A 50 -5.25 4.93 11.05
C SER A 50 -6.60 4.38 10.57
N GLU A 51 -7.21 5.02 9.57
CA GLU A 51 -8.46 4.56 8.96
C GLU A 51 -8.22 3.27 8.17
N LEU A 52 -7.12 3.19 7.42
CA LEU A 52 -6.75 1.97 6.71
C LEU A 52 -6.60 0.78 7.67
N LEU A 53 -5.86 0.96 8.77
CA LEU A 53 -5.64 -0.10 9.76
C LEU A 53 -6.97 -0.57 10.39
N ARG A 54 -7.89 0.35 10.66
CA ARG A 54 -9.23 0.02 11.16
C ARG A 54 -10.03 -0.81 10.15
N LEU A 55 -10.01 -0.42 8.87
CA LEU A 55 -10.71 -1.15 7.81
C LEU A 55 -10.15 -2.56 7.59
N LEU A 56 -8.83 -2.75 7.71
CA LEU A 56 -8.21 -4.06 7.60
C LEU A 56 -8.58 -4.98 8.77
N ASP A 57 -8.68 -4.42 9.98
CA ASP A 57 -9.12 -5.15 11.18
C ASP A 57 -10.60 -5.57 11.06
N GLU A 58 -11.47 -4.65 10.61
CA GLU A 58 -12.89 -4.92 10.33
C GLU A 58 -13.07 -5.98 9.23
N ALA A 59 -12.19 -6.01 8.24
CA ALA A 59 -12.18 -7.01 7.18
C ALA A 59 -11.62 -8.38 7.64
N GLY A 60 -11.14 -8.49 8.88
CA GLY A 60 -10.58 -9.72 9.43
C GLY A 60 -9.28 -10.16 8.74
N VAL A 61 -8.54 -9.23 8.14
CA VAL A 61 -7.30 -9.54 7.43
C VAL A 61 -6.15 -9.65 8.44
N PRO A 62 -5.43 -10.80 8.50
CA PRO A 62 -4.27 -10.94 9.37
C PRO A 62 -3.15 -9.96 8.97
N ARG A 63 -2.57 -9.28 9.97
CA ARG A 63 -1.54 -8.25 9.73
C ARG A 63 -0.33 -8.79 8.97
N ASP A 64 0.09 -10.02 9.26
CA ASP A 64 1.20 -10.72 8.61
C ASP A 64 0.92 -11.14 7.16
N GLN A 65 -0.32 -11.00 6.71
CA GLN A 65 -0.78 -11.32 5.36
C GLN A 65 -1.24 -10.08 4.57
N SER A 66 -1.10 -8.89 5.17
CA SER A 66 -1.45 -7.60 4.57
C SER A 66 -0.23 -6.74 4.27
N LEU A 67 -0.24 -6.08 3.12
CA LEU A 67 0.71 -5.04 2.72
C LEU A 67 -0.02 -3.70 2.74
N CYS A 68 0.59 -2.69 3.35
CA CYS A 68 0.10 -1.32 3.33
C CYS A 68 1.09 -0.44 2.57
N ILE A 69 0.60 0.37 1.64
CA ILE A 69 1.41 1.38 0.95
C ILE A 69 0.76 2.75 1.02
N GLU A 70 1.58 3.79 1.06
CA GLU A 70 1.18 5.14 0.66
C GLU A 70 1.37 5.25 -0.85
N ALA A 71 0.28 5.31 -1.61
CA ALA A 71 0.31 5.29 -3.05
C ALA A 71 0.64 6.69 -3.60
N GLY A 72 1.67 6.74 -4.45
CA GLY A 72 2.26 8.00 -4.92
C GLY A 72 3.58 8.34 -4.23
N ALA A 73 3.87 7.73 -3.08
CA ALA A 73 5.11 7.98 -2.36
C ALA A 73 6.31 7.40 -3.11
N ASN A 74 7.37 8.21 -3.26
CA ASN A 74 8.60 7.79 -3.92
C ASN A 74 9.59 7.21 -2.90
N TYR A 75 9.37 6.01 -2.38
CA TYR A 75 10.35 5.34 -1.50
C TYR A 75 11.62 4.85 -2.22
N GLU A 76 11.72 5.04 -3.54
CA GLU A 76 12.88 4.69 -4.37
C GLU A 76 13.84 5.89 -4.58
N GLY A 77 13.46 7.09 -4.15
CA GLY A 77 14.34 8.27 -4.14
C GLY A 77 14.97 8.51 -2.77
N PRO A 78 16.14 9.17 -2.69
CA PRO A 78 16.72 9.59 -1.42
C PRO A 78 15.77 10.58 -0.73
N HIS A 79 15.30 10.22 0.47
CA HIS A 79 14.59 11.15 1.35
C HIS A 79 15.61 11.79 2.28
N HIS A 80 15.89 13.07 2.08
CA HIS A 80 16.67 13.85 3.05
C HIS A 80 15.75 14.23 4.21
N ILE A 81 15.78 13.44 5.28
CA ILE A 81 14.94 13.64 6.48
C ILE A 81 15.43 14.83 7.32
N TRP A 82 16.65 15.31 7.08
CA TRP A 82 17.21 16.52 7.69
C TRP A 82 18.05 17.25 6.65
N GLY A 83 17.58 18.41 6.19
CA GLY A 83 18.29 19.24 5.22
C GLY A 83 17.67 20.62 5.15
N ASP A 84 18.10 21.50 6.04
CA ASP A 84 17.97 22.95 5.92
C ASP A 84 18.79 23.40 4.72
N GLN A 85 18.17 24.10 3.75
CA GLN A 85 18.78 25.12 2.89
C GLN A 85 17.71 26.08 2.37
#